data_AF-A0A8T4QT97-F1
#
_entry.id   AF-A0A8T4QT97-F1
#
_cell.length_a   1.000
_cell.length_b   1.000
_cell.length_c   1.000
_cell.angle_alpha   90.00
_cell.angle_beta   90.00
_cell.angle_gamma   90.00
#
_symmetry.space_group_name_H-M   'P 1'
#
loop_
_entity.id
_entity.type
_entity.pdbx_description
1 polymer ?
#
loop_
_entity_poly.entity_id
_entity_poly.type
_entity_poly.pdbx_seq_one_letter_code
_entity_poly.pdbx_strand_id
1 'polypeptide(L)' 'MATTTIQLDKSLVKSLKEIQEYPRQTYNELIKHMIKIFQAVKKNNQYDEFLHKIQQAKMKELWDNVEDEAWERA' A
#
# COMPACT_ATOMS: atom_id res chain seq x y z
N MET A 1 30.18 -5.26 3.45
CA MET A 1 28.76 -5.61 3.68
C MET A 1 28.72 -7.10 3.97
N ALA A 2 28.12 -7.53 5.08
CA ALA A 2 28.00 -8.96 5.38
C ALA A 2 27.02 -9.60 4.39
N THR A 3 27.47 -10.62 3.68
CA THR A 3 26.65 -11.37 2.73
C THR A 3 26.16 -12.64 3.40
N THR A 4 24.85 -12.80 3.49
CA THR A 4 24.19 -13.97 4.06
C THR A 4 23.57 -14.80 2.94
N THR A 5 23.72 -16.11 3.01
CA THR A 5 23.10 -17.03 2.04
C THR A 5 21.65 -17.29 2.43
N ILE A 6 20.74 -17.09 1.48
CA ILE A 6 19.33 -17.48 1.61
C ILE A 6 19.04 -18.58 0.59
N GLN A 7 18.27 -19.58 0.98
CA GLN A 7 17.77 -20.59 0.05
C GLN A 7 16.43 -20.12 -0.50
N LEU A 8 16.29 -20.19 -1.82
CA LEU A 8 15.07 -19.81 -2.55
C LEU A 8 14.70 -20.95 -3.48
N ASP A 9 13.40 -21.19 -3.62
CA ASP A 9 12.90 -22.14 -4.60
C ASP A 9 13.29 -21.74 -6.01
N LYS A 10 13.57 -22.74 -6.85
CA LYS A 10 13.93 -22.52 -8.25
C LYS A 10 12.83 -21.80 -9.03
N SER A 11 11.56 -22.02 -8.66
CA SER A 11 10.41 -21.32 -9.23
C SER A 11 10.49 -19.81 -8.95
N LEU A 12 10.78 -19.42 -7.71
CA LEU A 12 10.92 -18.02 -7.31
C LEU A 12 12.08 -17.34 -8.02
N VAL A 13 13.22 -18.03 -8.15
CA VAL A 13 14.38 -17.49 -8.90
C VAL A 13 14.02 -17.27 -10.37
N LYS A 14 13.22 -18.15 -10.98
CA LYS A 14 12.75 -17.98 -12.35
C LYS A 14 11.84 -16.76 -12.48
N SER A 15 10.87 -16.59 -11.58
CA SER A 15 10.00 -15.41 -11.56
C SER A 15 10.80 -14.12 -11.34
N LEU A 16 11.80 -14.13 -10.44
CA LEU A 16 12.69 -12.98 -10.24
C LEU A 16 13.49 -12.64 -11.50
N LYS A 17 13.83 -13.64 -12.33
CA LYS A 17 14.53 -13.43 -13.60
C LYS A 17 13.61 -12.83 -14.67
N GLU A 18 12.34 -13.22 -14.69
CA GLU A 18 11.33 -12.71 -15.63
C GLU A 18 10.91 -11.27 -15.32
N ILE A 19 10.92 -10.88 -14.05
CA ILE A 19 10.53 -9.54 -13.58
C ILE A 19 11.69 -8.52 -13.69
N GLN A 20 12.89 -8.93 -14.13
CA GLN A 20 14.02 -8.01 -14.27
C GLN A 20 13.68 -6.86 -15.22
N GLU A 21 13.85 -5.63 -14.74
CA GLU A 21 13.58 -4.41 -15.52
C GLU A 21 14.70 -4.13 -16.54
N TYR A 22 15.92 -4.59 -16.27
CA TYR A 22 17.08 -4.41 -17.15
C TYR A 22 18.06 -5.60 -17.09
N PRO A 23 18.84 -5.84 -18.17
CA PRO A 23 19.62 -7.09 -18.36
C PRO A 23 20.75 -7.35 -17.34
N ARG A 24 21.08 -6.38 -16.49
CA ARG A 24 22.16 -6.47 -15.48
C ARG A 24 21.67 -6.18 -14.07
N GLN A 25 20.36 -6.21 -13.85
CA GLN A 25 19.77 -5.97 -12.53
C GLN A 25 20.18 -7.09 -11.58
N THR A 26 20.73 -6.72 -10.42
CA THR A 26 21.06 -7.70 -9.39
C THR A 26 19.80 -8.09 -8.63
N TYR A 27 19.73 -9.35 -8.17
CA TYR A 27 18.60 -9.78 -7.33
C TYR A 27 18.48 -8.93 -6.05
N ASN A 28 19.61 -8.47 -5.51
CA ASN A 28 19.60 -7.57 -4.35
C ASN A 28 18.92 -6.23 -4.63
N GLU A 29 19.15 -5.63 -5.81
CA GLU A 29 18.47 -4.39 -6.22
C GLU A 29 16.98 -4.62 -6.42
N LEU A 30 16.61 -5.70 -7.11
CA LEU A 30 15.22 -6.06 -7.37
C LEU A 30 14.46 -6.30 -6.06
N ILE A 31 15.01 -7.10 -5.15
CA ILE A 31 14.43 -7.37 -3.83
C ILE A 31 14.33 -6.07 -3.02
N LYS A 32 15.35 -5.20 -3.06
CA LYS A 32 15.31 -3.90 -2.37
C LYS A 32 14.21 -3.00 -2.92
N HIS A 33 13.98 -3.01 -4.23
CA HIS A 33 12.89 -2.27 -4.86
C HIS A 33 11.52 -2.81 -4.41
N MET A 34 11.33 -4.14 -4.44
CA MET A 34 10.11 -4.81 -3.98
C MET A 34 9.82 -4.50 -2.51
N ILE A 35 10.83 -4.53 -1.63
CA ILE A 35 10.66 -4.19 -0.21
C ILE A 35 10.18 -2.75 -0.04
N LYS A 36 10.75 -1.79 -0.79
CA LYS A 36 10.32 -0.39 -0.73
C LYS A 36 8.86 -0.21 -1.13
N ILE A 37 8.44 -0.85 -2.23
CA ILE A 37 7.05 -0.81 -2.70
C ILE A 37 6.14 -1.40 -1.63
N PHE A 38 6.48 -2.56 -1.07
CA PHE A 38 5.68 -3.20 -0.03
C PHE A 38 5.56 -2.35 1.23
N GLN A 39 6.63 -1.68 1.66
CA GLN A 39 6.60 -0.74 2.78
C GLN A 39 5.73 0.48 2.49
N ALA A 40 5.81 1.03 1.27
CA ALA A 40 4.99 2.17 0.85
C ALA A 40 3.50 1.79 0.82
N VAL A 41 3.15 0.64 0.24
CA VAL A 41 1.78 0.12 0.22
C VAL A 41 1.26 -0.13 1.64
N LYS A 42 2.05 -0.77 2.50
CA LYS A 42 1.66 -1.02 3.89
C LYS A 42 1.39 0.27 4.67
N LYS A 43 2.21 1.30 4.45
CA LYS A 43 2.05 2.62 5.08
C LYS A 43 0.81 3.36 4.55
N ASN A 44 0.56 3.29 3.25
CA ASN A 44 -0.57 3.96 2.62
C ASN A 44 -1.91 3.26 2.93
N ASN A 45 -1.97 1.92 2.92
CA ASN A 45 -3.19 1.20 3.33
C ASN A 45 -3.60 1.50 4.78
N GLN A 46 -2.63 1.63 5.69
CA GLN A 46 -2.93 2.04 7.07
C GLN A 46 -3.47 3.47 7.16
N TYR A 47 -2.97 4.37 6.32
CA TYR A 47 -3.43 5.76 6.29
C TYR A 47 -4.83 5.89 5.68
N ASP A 48 -5.09 5.20 4.57
CA ASP A 48 -6.40 5.23 3.90
C ASP A 48 -7.49 4.60 4.77
N GLU A 49 -7.23 3.45 5.40
CA GLU A 49 -8.19 2.84 6.35
C GLU A 49 -8.50 3.75 7.55
N PHE A 50 -7.51 4.49 8.05
CA PHE A 50 -7.71 5.45 9.14
C PHE A 50 -8.48 6.69 8.67
N LEU A 51 -8.16 7.21 7.49
CA LEU A 51 -8.81 8.38 6.91
C LEU A 51 -10.27 8.09 6.58
N HIS A 52 -10.58 6.95 5.96
CA HIS A 52 -11.94 6.54 5.65
C HIS A 52 -12.80 6.38 6.91
N LYS A 53 -12.25 5.87 8.02
CA LYS A 53 -12.96 5.78 9.31
C LYS A 53 -13.28 7.14 9.92
N ILE A 54 -12.34 8.09 9.87
CA ILE A 54 -12.56 9.47 10.37
C ILE A 54 -13.56 10.21 9.49
N GLN A 55 -13.47 10.05 8.17
CA GLN A 55 -14.40 10.67 7.23
C GLN A 55 -15.83 10.18 7.44
N GLN A 56 -16.04 8.88 7.69
CA GLN A 56 -17.37 8.35 8.02
C GLN A 56 -17.94 8.97 9.31
N ALA A 57 -17.13 9.13 10.36
CA ALA A 57 -17.57 9.75 11.61
C ALA A 57 -17.95 11.23 11.40
N LYS A 58 -17.15 11.99 10.63
CA LYS A 58 -17.44 13.40 10.32
C LYS A 58 -18.60 13.59 9.36
N MET A 59 -18.76 12.70 8.37
CA MET A 59 -19.93 12.73 7.47
C MET A 59 -21.21 12.45 8.23
N LYS A 60 -21.19 11.51 9.19
CA LYS A 60 -22.33 11.25 10.07
C LYS A 60 -22.66 12.46 10.95
N GLU A 61 -21.66 13.23 11.37
CA GLU A 61 -21.87 14.45 12.17
C GLU A 61 -22.42 15.62 11.34
N LEU A 62 -22.07 15.71 10.06
CA LEU A 62 -22.55 16.74 9.13
C LEU A 62 -23.94 16.46 8.56
N TRP A 63 -24.36 15.19 8.47
CA TRP A 63 -25.58 14.74 7.79
C TRP A 63 -26.74 14.36 8.74
N ASP A 64 -26.54 14.48 10.05
CA ASP A 64 -27.58 14.24 11.09
C ASP A 64 -27.83 15.53 11.91
N ASN A 65 -27.65 16.70 11.30
CA ASN A 65 -27.86 18.00 11.94
C ASN A 65 -29.21 18.63 11.54
N VAL A 66 -29.80 19.39 12.47
CA VAL A 66 -31.12 20.03 12.38
C VAL A 66 -31.23 20.99 11.17
N GLU A 67 -30.10 21.43 10.60
CA GLU A 67 -30.06 22.28 9.41
C GLU A 67 -30.43 21.54 8.11
N ASP A 68 -30.22 20.22 8.01
CA ASP A 68 -30.65 19.44 6.83
C ASP A 68 -32.18 19.32 6.74
N GLU A 69 -32.90 19.33 7.88
CA GLU A 69 -34.36 19.36 7.90
C GLU A 69 -34.96 20.68 7.38
N ALA A 70 -34.18 21.77 7.39
CA ALA A 70 -34.62 23.06 6.89
C ALA A 70 -34.51 23.16 5.36
N TRP A 71 -33.56 22.43 4.75
CA TRP A 71 -33.38 22.36 3.30
C TRP A 71 -34.42 21.47 2.60
N GLU A 72 -34.89 20.39 3.26
CA GLU A 72 -35.98 19.54 2.75
C GLU A 72 -37.38 20.20 2.86
N ARG A 73 -37.51 21.35 3.54
CA ARG A 73 -38.77 22.10 3.70
C ARG A 73 -38.87 23.38 2.85
N ALA A 74 -37.87 23.71 2.04
CA ALA A 74 -37.86 24.89 1.16
C ALA A 74 -38.23 24.51 -0.28
#